data_AF-A0A0D8HXP2-F1
#
_entry.id   AF-A0A0D8HXP2-F1
#
_cell.length_a   1.000
_cell.length_b   1.000
_cell.length_c   1.000
_cell.angle_alpha   90.00
_cell.angle_beta   90.00
_cell.angle_gamma   90.00
#
_symmetry.space_group_name_H-M   'P 1'
#
loop_
_entity.id
_entity.type
_entity.pdbx_description
1 polymer ?
#
loop_
_entity_poly.entity_id
_entity_poly.type
_entity_poly.pdbx_seq_one_letter_code
_entity_poly.pdbx_strand_id
1 'polypeptide(L)'
;MSAGHLSRQFRLAYGEPPYSYLMTRRIERAMALLRRGDLSVTEVCFAVGCSSLGTFSTRFTELVGVPPSVYRDEAAGVTEGMPSCVSKQVTRPIRNREAPAPSRR
;
A
#
# COMPACT_ATOMS: atom_id res chain seq x y z
N MET A 1 -17.68 -10.43 -17.50
CA MET A 1 -18.33 -10.12 -16.20
C MET A 1 -18.68 -8.64 -16.17
N SER A 2 -19.86 -8.27 -15.68
CA SER A 2 -20.18 -6.86 -15.42
C SER A 2 -19.50 -6.36 -14.13
N ALA A 3 -19.37 -5.04 -13.98
CA ALA A 3 -18.76 -4.42 -12.78
C ALA A 3 -19.52 -4.78 -11.49
N GLY A 4 -20.86 -4.89 -11.56
CA GLY A 4 -21.70 -5.32 -10.44
C GLY A 4 -21.48 -6.78 -10.05
N HIS A 5 -21.34 -7.67 -11.04
CA HIS A 5 -21.04 -9.07 -10.79
C HIS A 5 -19.65 -9.26 -10.18
N LEU A 6 -18.63 -8.54 -10.69
CA LEU A 6 -17.28 -8.52 -10.11
C LEU A 6 -17.31 -8.04 -8.65
N SER A 7 -17.98 -6.94 -8.37
CA SER A 7 -18.05 -6.38 -7.01
C SER A 7 -18.66 -7.36 -6.00
N ARG A 8 -19.72 -8.08 -6.40
CA ARG A 8 -20.34 -9.12 -5.56
C ARG A 8 -19.40 -10.30 -5.33
N GLN A 9 -18.83 -10.87 -6.41
CA GLN A 9 -17.91 -12.01 -6.29
C GLN A 9 -16.66 -11.66 -5.48
N PHE A 10 -16.12 -10.46 -5.67
CA PHE A 10 -14.97 -9.98 -4.91
C PHE A 10 -15.31 -9.84 -3.42
N ARG A 11 -16.46 -9.25 -3.08
CA ARG A 11 -16.88 -9.14 -1.68
C ARG A 11 -17.10 -10.50 -1.03
N LEU A 12 -17.61 -11.49 -1.76
CA LEU A 12 -17.74 -12.86 -1.25
C LEU A 12 -16.38 -13.50 -0.94
N ALA A 13 -15.35 -13.23 -1.74
CA ALA A 13 -14.02 -13.81 -1.56
C ALA A 13 -13.15 -13.04 -0.55
N TYR A 14 -13.28 -11.71 -0.48
CA TYR A 14 -12.36 -10.83 0.27
C TYR A 14 -13.02 -10.05 1.42
N GLY A 15 -14.35 -10.11 1.56
CA GLY A 15 -15.09 -9.41 2.61
C GLY A 15 -15.34 -7.91 2.36
N GLU A 16 -14.68 -7.32 1.36
CA GLU A 16 -14.79 -5.89 1.04
C GLU A 16 -14.92 -5.62 -0.47
N PRO A 17 -15.33 -4.42 -0.90
CA PRO A 17 -15.37 -4.07 -2.33
C PRO A 17 -13.97 -3.96 -2.97
N PRO A 18 -13.85 -4.19 -4.30
CA PRO A 18 -12.56 -4.15 -4.99
C PRO A 18 -11.76 -2.85 -4.79
N TYR A 19 -12.44 -1.70 -4.81
CA TYR A 19 -11.78 -0.39 -4.68
C TYR A 19 -11.15 -0.20 -3.30
N SER A 20 -11.88 -0.52 -2.23
CA SER A 20 -11.38 -0.42 -0.85
C SER A 20 -10.18 -1.33 -0.64
N TYR A 21 -10.28 -2.58 -1.08
CA TYR A 21 -9.18 -3.54 -1.02
C TYR A 21 -7.95 -2.99 -1.73
N LEU A 22 -8.10 -2.56 -2.99
CA LEU A 22 -6.98 -2.05 -3.78
C LEU A 22 -6.36 -0.82 -3.14
N MET A 23 -7.16 0.10 -2.59
CA MET A 23 -6.65 1.29 -1.91
C MET A 23 -5.80 0.91 -0.69
N THR A 24 -6.27 -0.02 0.14
CA THR A 24 -5.51 -0.56 1.27
C THR A 24 -4.18 -1.14 0.80
N ARG A 25 -4.18 -1.97 -0.25
CA ARG A 25 -2.94 -2.55 -0.81
C ARG A 25 -1.98 -1.49 -1.36
N ARG A 26 -2.50 -0.41 -1.96
CA ARG A 26 -1.69 0.72 -2.43
C ARG A 26 -1.03 1.46 -1.27
N ILE A 27 -1.77 1.72 -0.19
CA ILE A 27 -1.21 2.36 1.00
C ILE A 27 -0.18 1.48 1.70
N GLU A 28 -0.43 0.17 1.82
CA GLU A 28 0.57 -0.80 2.31
C GLU A 28 1.87 -0.74 1.51
N ARG A 29 1.76 -0.70 0.18
CA ARG A 29 2.93 -0.57 -0.70
C ARG A 29 3.63 0.78 -0.54
N ALA A 30 2.86 1.86 -0.40
CA ALA A 30 3.38 3.20 -0.19
C ALA A 30 4.19 3.29 1.11
N MET A 31 3.66 2.76 2.22
CA MET A 31 4.38 2.69 3.49
C MET A 31 5.74 2.00 3.35
N ALA A 32 5.79 0.87 2.64
CA ALA A 32 7.07 0.18 2.40
C ALA A 32 8.05 0.99 1.55
N LEU A 33 7.57 1.75 0.56
CA LEU A 33 8.42 2.63 -0.24
C LEU A 33 8.92 3.84 0.56
N LEU A 34 8.07 4.43 1.40
CA LEU A 34 8.44 5.55 2.26
C LEU A 34 9.46 5.14 3.31
N ARG A 35 9.29 3.97 3.95
CA ARG A 35 10.29 3.43 4.91
C ARG A 35 11.64 3.15 4.27
N ARG A 36 11.69 2.87 2.97
CA ARG A 36 12.95 2.65 2.26
C ARG A 36 13.73 3.96 2.03
N GLY A 37 13.06 5.11 1.98
CA GLY A 37 13.69 6.43 1.86
C GLY A 37 14.17 6.82 0.45
N ASP A 38 14.20 5.89 -0.52
CA ASP A 38 14.75 6.14 -1.86
C ASP A 38 13.86 6.97 -2.80
N LEU A 39 12.60 7.26 -2.41
CA LEU A 39 11.63 7.99 -3.24
C LEU A 39 10.99 9.12 -2.44
N SER A 40 10.72 10.24 -3.10
CA SER A 40 9.89 11.32 -2.57
C SER A 40 8.43 10.87 -2.41
N VAL A 41 7.67 11.58 -1.59
CA VAL A 41 6.24 11.31 -1.38
C VAL A 41 5.46 11.35 -2.71
N THR A 42 5.81 12.29 -3.60
CA THR A 42 5.19 12.43 -4.92
C THR A 42 5.49 11.24 -5.83
N GLU A 43 6.75 10.79 -5.87
CA GLU A 43 7.12 9.59 -6.64
C GLU A 43 6.43 8.34 -6.10
N VAL A 44 6.34 8.19 -4.77
CA VAL A 44 5.61 7.08 -4.15
C VAL A 44 4.13 7.10 -4.55
N CYS A 45 3.47 8.25 -4.52
CA CYS A 45 2.06 8.41 -4.93
C CYS A 45 1.82 7.82 -6.33
N PHE A 46 2.64 8.21 -7.31
CA PHE A 46 2.50 7.72 -8.68
C PHE A 46 2.96 6.26 -8.83
N ALA A 47 4.00 5.83 -8.11
CA ALA A 47 4.47 4.45 -8.13
C ALA A 47 3.45 3.44 -7.61
N VAL A 48 2.54 3.85 -6.71
CA VAL A 48 1.41 3.00 -6.25
C VAL A 48 0.14 3.17 -7.08
N GLY A 49 0.18 3.96 -8.16
CA GLY A 49 -0.93 4.12 -9.09
C GLY A 49 -2.05 5.05 -8.60
N CYS A 50 -1.75 5.99 -7.70
CA CYS A 50 -2.65 7.09 -7.39
C CYS A 50 -2.50 8.20 -8.43
N SER A 51 -3.63 8.77 -8.86
CA SER A 51 -3.65 9.79 -9.93
C SER A 51 -3.35 11.21 -9.44
N SER A 52 -3.41 11.45 -8.12
CA SER A 52 -3.15 12.76 -7.55
C SER A 52 -2.54 12.65 -6.15
N LEU A 53 -1.63 13.58 -5.85
CA LEU A 53 -0.98 13.67 -4.55
C LEU A 53 -1.99 13.98 -3.43
N GLY A 54 -2.97 14.85 -3.68
CA GLY A 54 -4.00 15.21 -2.69
C GLY A 54 -4.83 13.99 -2.27
N THR A 55 -5.37 13.23 -3.21
CA THR A 55 -6.15 12.02 -2.90
C THR A 55 -5.31 10.96 -2.21
N PHE A 56 -4.05 10.79 -2.65
CA PHE A 56 -3.12 9.88 -1.98
C PHE A 56 -2.87 10.30 -0.53
N SER A 57 -2.51 11.55 -0.27
CA SER A 57 -2.20 12.04 1.07
C SER A 57 -3.40 11.92 2.01
N THR A 58 -4.62 12.24 1.56
CA THR A 58 -5.82 12.06 2.38
C THR A 58 -6.03 10.58 2.74
N ARG A 59 -6.01 9.69 1.74
CA ARG A 59 -6.23 8.25 1.98
C ARG A 59 -5.12 7.61 2.81
N PHE A 60 -3.88 8.04 2.62
CA PHE A 60 -2.76 7.60 3.42
C PHE A 60 -2.97 7.98 4.89
N THR A 61 -3.27 9.25 5.18
CA THR A 61 -3.50 9.72 6.55
C THR A 61 -4.71 9.02 7.19
N GLU A 62 -5.81 8.82 6.46
CA GLU A 62 -6.98 8.10 6.96
C GLU A 62 -6.65 6.65 7.40
N LEU A 63 -5.78 5.96 6.65
CA LEU A 63 -5.46 4.56 6.88
C LEU A 63 -4.26 4.35 7.82
N VAL A 64 -3.31 5.28 7.85
CA VAL A 64 -2.04 5.16 8.60
C VAL A 64 -2.05 6.02 9.87
N GLY A 65 -2.90 7.04 9.95
CA GLY A 65 -3.03 7.94 11.09
C GLY A 65 -2.10 9.16 11.06
N VAL A 66 -1.10 9.18 10.18
CA VAL A 66 -0.16 10.30 10.01
C VAL A 66 0.06 10.63 8.52
N PRO A 67 0.42 11.89 8.16
CA PRO A 67 0.74 12.26 6.79
C PRO A 67 1.93 11.48 6.22
N PRO A 68 1.99 11.25 4.89
CA PRO A 68 3.05 10.46 4.28
C PRO A 68 4.45 11.09 4.40
N SER A 69 4.56 12.41 4.50
CA SER A 69 5.83 13.10 4.77
C SER A 69 6.35 12.80 6.16
N VAL A 70 5.49 12.95 7.17
CA VAL A 70 5.81 12.64 8.59
C VAL A 70 6.21 11.16 8.71
N TYR A 71 5.43 10.27 8.11
CA TYR A 71 5.73 8.84 8.11
C TYR A 71 7.10 8.50 7.53
N ARG A 72 7.49 9.18 6.43
CA ARG A 72 8.80 8.99 5.80
C ARG A 72 9.92 9.48 6.70
N ASP A 73 9.76 10.66 7.30
CA ASP A 73 10.80 11.28 8.11
C ASP A 73 11.02 10.49 9.42
N GLU A 74 9.96 9.97 10.03
CA GLU A 74 10.04 9.05 11.18
C GLU A 74 10.71 7.72 10.82
N ALA A 75 10.43 7.19 9.63
CA ALA A 75 11.01 5.94 9.17
C ALA A 75 12.49 6.06 8.75
N ALA A 76 12.92 7.25 8.33
CA ALA A 76 14.30 7.50 7.93
C ALA A 76 15.29 7.16 9.06
N GLY A 77 14.95 7.48 10.31
CA GLY A 77 15.77 7.15 11.48
C GLY A 77 15.90 5.64 11.74
N VAL A 78 14.97 4.81 11.26
CA VAL A 78 15.04 3.34 11.39
C VAL A 78 16.00 2.74 10.38
N THR A 79 16.11 3.35 9.19
CA THR A 79 16.97 2.86 8.10
C THR A 79 18.28 3.64 7.95
N GLU A 80 18.53 4.60 8.83
CA GLU A 80 19.72 5.43 8.80
C GLU A 80 20.99 4.59 8.95
N GLY A 81 21.94 4.77 8.03
CA GLY A 81 23.17 3.98 7.97
C GLY A 81 23.04 2.58 7.35
N MET A 82 21.84 2.10 7.03
CA MET A 82 21.68 0.84 6.29
C MET A 82 21.94 1.01 4.78
N PRO A 83 22.72 0.12 4.14
CA PRO A 83 22.82 0.08 2.69
C PRO A 83 21.46 -0.17 2.04
N SER A 84 21.21 0.45 0.87
CA SER A 84 19.89 0.39 0.20
C SER A 84 19.40 -1.04 -0.10
N CYS A 85 20.30 -2.00 -0.31
CA CYS A 85 19.95 -3.41 -0.49
C CYS A 85 19.39 -4.04 0.79
N VAL A 86 19.95 -3.71 1.95
CA VAL A 86 19.51 -4.19 3.27
C VAL A 86 18.17 -3.56 3.61
N SER A 87 18.04 -2.24 3.45
CA SER A 87 16.78 -1.51 3.65
C SER A 87 15.66 -2.12 2.79
N LYS A 88 15.93 -2.45 1.52
CA LYS A 88 14.96 -3.14 0.63
C LYS A 88 14.55 -4.53 1.15
N GLN A 89 15.47 -5.28 1.74
CA GLN A 89 15.20 -6.63 2.23
C GLN A 89 14.34 -6.58 3.50
N VAL A 90 14.70 -5.74 4.47
CA VAL A 90 14.04 -5.68 5.78
C VAL A 90 12.71 -4.94 5.74
N THR A 91 12.53 -3.99 4.82
CA THR A 91 11.26 -3.24 4.66
C THR A 91 10.28 -3.90 3.68
N ARG A 92 10.63 -5.06 3.11
CA ARG A 92 9.81 -5.73 2.08
C ARG A 92 8.42 -6.06 2.64
N PRO A 93 7.32 -5.59 2.01
CA PRO A 93 5.98 -5.84 2.50
C PRO A 93 5.66 -7.34 2.44
N ILE A 94 5.22 -7.91 3.56
CA ILE A 94 4.80 -9.30 3.65
C ILE A 94 3.39 -9.43 3.04
N ARG A 95 3.24 -10.29 2.03
CA ARG A 95 1.94 -10.59 1.39
C ARG A 95 1.13 -11.56 2.27
N ASN A 96 0.65 -11.10 3.43
CA ASN A 96 -0.01 -11.99 4.39
C ASN A 96 -1.53 -12.19 4.18
N ARG A 97 -2.15 -11.64 3.12
CA ARG A 97 -3.62 -11.69 2.92
C ARG A 97 -4.05 -11.77 1.45
N GLU A 98 -3.51 -12.73 0.70
CA GLU A 98 -4.15 -13.13 -0.57
C GLU A 98 -5.35 -14.04 -0.27
N ALA A 99 -6.42 -13.98 -1.07
CA ALA A 99 -7.57 -14.86 -0.85
C ALA A 99 -7.13 -16.33 -0.92
N PRO A 100 -7.66 -17.20 -0.04
CA PRO A 100 -7.41 -18.62 -0.15
C PRO A 100 -7.84 -19.12 -1.53
N ALA A 101 -7.07 -20.04 -2.11
CA ALA A 101 -7.38 -20.62 -3.41
C ALA A 101 -8.82 -21.16 -3.40
N PRO A 102 -9.63 -20.89 -4.45
CA PRO A 102 -11.00 -21.39 -4.50
C PRO A 102 -10.96 -22.92 -4.42
N SER A 103 -11.74 -23.49 -3.50
CA SER A 103 -11.91 -24.94 -3.43
C SER A 103 -12.50 -25.43 -4.73
N ARG A 104 -11.72 -26.22 -5.50
CA ARG A 104 -12.25 -26.94 -6.67
C ARG A 104 -13.33 -27.90 -6.16
N ARG A 105 -14.58 -27.67 -6.57
CA ARG A 105 -15.63 -28.69 -6.58
C ARG A 105 -15.57 -29.43 -7.90
#